data_AF-A0A3M1LQ12-F1
#
_entry.id   AF-A0A3M1LQ12-F1
#
_cell.length_a   1.000
_cell.length_b   1.000
_cell.length_c   1.000
_cell.angle_alpha   90.00
_cell.angle_beta   90.00
_cell.angle_gamma   90.00
#
_symmetry.space_group_name_H-M   'P 1'
#
loop_
_entity.id
_entity.type
_entity.pdbx_description
1 polymer ?
#
loop_
_entity_poly.entity_id
_entity_poly.type
_entity_poly.pdbx_seq_one_letter_code
_entity_poly.pdbx_strand_id
1 'polypeptide(L)'
;MTVVAVFGGLIVLLLSGMPVFAALGIAATAILMIFEGNIGSIADTVFAHLDKPILATIPLFVFMANVMIRARAIDDLFDLAHAVVGHIRGGLGVATVLSCTVFAAISGSSVATALSIGSSAIPQMKRFGYPERSALGVIAAGGTLGILIPPSGPMILYAIVSEVSIGALFLAGIVPGLVMALIFSLYCIASAGGAQTPPWAGWRKLVAAFRRSFFALLAPPVVLGGIYFGIFTASEAAAVGSLYALLVAVLVYRNFGLVELWDCAFRAMRTSMMLFLIIAGAAMFGHAITIIRLPHHITEA
;
A
#
# COMPACT_ATOMS: atom_id res chain seq x y z
N MET A 1 -3.76 -30.95 19.24
CA MET A 1 -2.74 -31.52 18.32
C MET A 1 -2.99 -31.09 16.87
N THR A 2 -4.21 -31.18 16.36
CA THR A 2 -4.61 -30.72 15.01
C THR A 2 -4.32 -29.24 14.74
N VAL A 3 -4.58 -28.35 15.72
CA VAL A 3 -4.25 -26.91 15.61
C VAL A 3 -2.75 -26.69 15.35
N VAL A 4 -1.89 -27.31 16.16
CA VAL A 4 -0.43 -27.19 16.04
C VAL A 4 0.07 -27.77 14.72
N ALA A 5 -0.50 -28.90 14.27
CA ALA A 5 -0.13 -29.51 13.00
C ALA A 5 -0.52 -28.63 11.80
N VAL A 6 -1.74 -28.07 11.79
CA VAL A 6 -2.24 -27.22 10.70
C VAL A 6 -1.44 -25.92 10.61
N PHE A 7 -1.31 -25.19 11.71
CA PHE A 7 -0.57 -23.91 11.70
C PHE A 7 0.94 -24.12 11.58
N GLY A 8 1.50 -25.13 12.22
CA GLY A 8 2.92 -25.48 12.08
C GLY A 8 3.25 -25.87 10.64
N GLY A 9 2.41 -26.69 10.00
CA GLY A 9 2.55 -27.05 8.59
C GLY A 9 2.45 -25.84 7.66
N LEU A 10 1.47 -24.96 7.88
CA LEU A 10 1.36 -23.71 7.11
C LEU A 10 2.61 -22.83 7.26
N ILE A 11 3.12 -22.66 8.48
CA ILE A 11 4.34 -21.87 8.74
C ILE A 11 5.54 -22.48 8.00
N VAL A 12 5.70 -23.80 8.02
CA VAL A 12 6.79 -24.48 7.29
C VAL A 12 6.65 -24.25 5.78
N LEU A 13 5.44 -24.31 5.23
CA LEU A 13 5.19 -24.00 3.82
C LEU A 13 5.56 -22.54 3.50
N LEU A 14 5.16 -21.58 4.35
CA LEU A 14 5.50 -20.17 4.16
C LEU A 14 7.02 -19.91 4.24
N LEU A 15 7.71 -20.61 5.16
CA LEU A 15 9.17 -20.53 5.30
C LEU A 15 9.93 -21.14 4.11
N SER A 16 9.28 -21.97 3.29
CA SER A 16 9.89 -22.50 2.06
C SER A 16 10.09 -21.44 0.98
N GLY A 17 9.55 -20.22 1.16
CA GLY A 17 9.62 -19.13 0.18
C GLY A 17 8.62 -19.26 -0.97
N MET A 18 7.67 -20.20 -0.90
CA MET A 18 6.59 -20.27 -1.90
C MET A 18 5.61 -19.10 -1.74
N PRO A 19 4.88 -18.71 -2.81
CA PRO A 19 3.85 -17.69 -2.72
C PRO A 19 2.78 -18.04 -1.68
N VAL A 20 2.29 -17.03 -0.95
CA VAL A 20 1.32 -17.21 0.13
C VAL A 20 0.05 -17.94 -0.32
N PHE A 21 -0.45 -17.64 -1.52
CA PHE A 21 -1.62 -18.33 -2.06
C PHE A 21 -1.40 -19.83 -2.25
N ALA A 22 -0.18 -20.23 -2.65
CA ALA A 22 0.18 -21.62 -2.86
C ALA A 22 0.28 -22.35 -1.53
N ALA A 23 0.91 -21.74 -0.52
CA ALA A 23 0.97 -22.31 0.83
C ALA A 23 -0.43 -22.53 1.42
N LEU A 24 -1.32 -21.53 1.32
CA LEU A 24 -2.70 -21.63 1.79
C LEU A 24 -3.51 -22.68 1.01
N GLY A 25 -3.40 -22.68 -0.32
CA GLY A 25 -4.10 -23.63 -1.19
C GLY A 25 -3.66 -25.07 -0.98
N ILE A 26 -2.36 -25.32 -0.86
CA ILE A 26 -1.80 -26.66 -0.57
C ILE A 26 -2.25 -27.13 0.81
N ALA A 27 -2.14 -26.27 1.83
CA ALA A 27 -2.58 -26.62 3.18
C ALA A 27 -4.08 -26.93 3.21
N ALA A 28 -4.91 -26.12 2.56
CA ALA A 28 -6.35 -26.32 2.46
C ALA A 28 -6.70 -27.65 1.77
N THR A 29 -6.08 -27.91 0.62
CA THR A 29 -6.31 -29.13 -0.16
C THR A 29 -5.88 -30.37 0.63
N ALA A 30 -4.74 -30.31 1.32
CA ALA A 30 -4.27 -31.40 2.18
C ALA A 30 -5.26 -31.69 3.33
N ILE A 31 -5.77 -30.65 3.99
CA ILE A 31 -6.78 -30.79 5.05
C ILE A 31 -8.05 -31.47 4.50
N LEU A 32 -8.61 -30.96 3.41
CA LEU A 32 -9.84 -31.51 2.84
C LEU A 32 -9.66 -32.97 2.37
N MET A 33 -8.53 -33.29 1.74
CA MET A 33 -8.22 -34.66 1.34
C MET A 33 -8.08 -35.62 2.53
N ILE A 34 -7.48 -35.17 3.64
CA ILE A 34 -7.28 -36.02 4.83
C ILE A 34 -8.58 -36.23 5.61
N PHE A 35 -9.41 -35.19 5.75
CA PHE A 35 -10.58 -35.22 6.64
C PHE A 35 -11.91 -35.50 5.92
N GLU A 36 -12.11 -35.01 4.70
CA GLU A 36 -13.33 -35.26 3.91
C GLU A 36 -13.12 -36.29 2.80
N GLY A 37 -11.88 -36.52 2.36
CA GLY A 37 -11.58 -37.39 1.21
C GLY A 37 -12.02 -36.83 -0.15
N ASN A 38 -12.47 -35.57 -0.20
CA ASN A 38 -12.94 -34.89 -1.39
C ASN A 38 -12.51 -33.41 -1.37
N ILE A 39 -12.33 -32.84 -2.56
CA ILE A 39 -11.95 -31.44 -2.80
C ILE A 39 -12.96 -30.69 -3.69
N GLY A 40 -14.08 -31.32 -4.07
CA GLY A 40 -15.07 -30.72 -4.97
C GLY A 40 -15.62 -29.38 -4.48
N SER A 41 -15.73 -29.21 -3.15
CA SER A 41 -16.21 -27.96 -2.53
C SER A 41 -15.26 -26.77 -2.72
N ILE A 42 -13.99 -27.00 -3.10
CA ILE A 42 -13.00 -25.95 -3.34
C ILE A 42 -13.42 -25.05 -4.50
N ALA A 43 -13.92 -25.63 -5.60
CA ALA A 43 -14.27 -24.86 -6.80
C ALA A 43 -15.38 -23.85 -6.51
N ASP A 44 -16.46 -24.30 -5.87
CA ASP A 44 -17.59 -23.45 -5.48
C ASP A 44 -17.15 -22.38 -4.46
N THR A 45 -16.31 -22.76 -3.50
CA THR A 45 -15.77 -21.83 -2.50
C THR A 45 -14.96 -20.71 -3.16
N VAL A 46 -14.03 -21.06 -4.05
CA VAL A 46 -13.20 -20.09 -4.77
C VAL A 46 -14.07 -19.20 -5.64
N PHE A 47 -15.02 -19.78 -6.38
CA PHE A 47 -15.92 -19.03 -7.24
C PHE A 47 -16.74 -18.01 -6.44
N ALA A 48 -17.37 -18.42 -5.35
CA ALA A 48 -18.17 -17.54 -4.49
C ALA A 48 -17.38 -16.37 -3.87
N HIS A 49 -16.06 -16.53 -3.67
CA HIS A 49 -15.21 -15.46 -3.13
C HIS A 49 -14.64 -14.54 -4.21
N LEU A 50 -14.45 -15.05 -5.43
CA LEU A 50 -13.92 -14.28 -6.56
C LEU A 50 -15.02 -13.58 -7.39
N ASP A 51 -16.27 -14.02 -7.30
CA ASP A 51 -17.41 -13.41 -7.98
C ASP A 51 -18.08 -12.30 -7.14
N LYS A 52 -17.26 -11.40 -6.56
CA LYS A 52 -17.74 -10.28 -5.73
C LYS A 52 -17.44 -8.94 -6.44
N PRO A 53 -18.44 -8.10 -6.75
CA PRO A 53 -18.22 -6.80 -7.41
C PRO A 53 -17.24 -5.87 -6.68
N ILE A 54 -17.20 -5.96 -5.34
CA ILE A 54 -16.28 -5.20 -4.50
C ILE A 54 -14.80 -5.43 -4.87
N LEU A 55 -14.47 -6.58 -5.47
CA LEU A 55 -13.10 -6.90 -5.89
C LEU A 55 -12.57 -5.98 -6.98
N ALA A 56 -13.44 -5.34 -7.76
CA ALA A 56 -13.05 -4.33 -8.76
C ALA A 56 -12.29 -3.14 -8.12
N THR A 57 -12.49 -2.91 -6.82
CA THR A 57 -11.76 -1.91 -6.03
C THR A 57 -10.24 -2.12 -6.08
N ILE A 58 -9.77 -3.38 -6.10
CA ILE A 58 -8.35 -3.74 -6.10
C ILE A 58 -7.64 -3.25 -7.38
N PRO A 59 -8.01 -3.72 -8.59
CA PRO A 59 -7.32 -3.33 -9.82
C PRO A 59 -7.43 -1.83 -10.08
N LEU A 60 -8.54 -1.19 -9.74
CA LEU A 60 -8.73 0.25 -9.94
C LEU A 60 -7.80 1.07 -9.03
N PHE A 61 -7.73 0.80 -7.73
CA PHE A 61 -6.79 1.53 -6.87
C PHE A 61 -5.33 1.26 -7.22
N VAL A 62 -5.00 0.02 -7.56
CA VAL A 62 -3.64 -0.32 -8.01
C VAL A 62 -3.33 0.39 -9.33
N PHE A 63 -4.29 0.48 -10.25
CA PHE A 63 -4.12 1.19 -11.51
C PHE A 63 -3.92 2.70 -11.28
N MET A 64 -4.77 3.33 -10.47
CA MET A 64 -4.62 4.73 -10.04
C MET A 64 -3.20 4.99 -9.51
N ALA A 65 -2.73 4.14 -8.59
CA ALA A 65 -1.38 4.21 -8.03
C ALA A 65 -0.30 4.15 -9.12
N ASN A 66 -0.37 3.17 -10.02
CA ASN A 66 0.62 3.01 -11.10
C ASN A 66 0.63 4.20 -12.06
N VAL A 67 -0.53 4.76 -12.40
CA VAL A 67 -0.63 5.95 -13.25
C VAL A 67 0.05 7.15 -12.59
N MET A 68 -0.23 7.43 -11.32
CA MET A 68 0.37 8.55 -10.59
C MET A 68 1.89 8.39 -10.42
N ILE A 69 2.36 7.16 -10.24
CA ILE A 69 3.78 6.82 -10.22
C ILE A 69 4.43 7.14 -11.57
N ARG A 70 3.82 6.66 -12.65
CA ARG A 70 4.36 6.82 -14.00
C ARG A 70 4.38 8.28 -14.45
N ALA A 71 3.39 9.07 -14.01
CA ALA A 71 3.28 10.50 -14.31
C ALA A 71 4.36 11.37 -13.64
N ARG A 72 5.23 10.82 -12.78
CA ARG A 72 6.27 11.52 -12.00
C ARG A 72 5.73 12.51 -10.94
N ALA A 73 4.55 12.24 -10.40
CA ALA A 73 4.03 12.99 -9.26
C ALA A 73 4.95 12.94 -8.01
N ILE A 74 5.79 11.91 -7.93
CA ILE A 74 6.72 11.65 -6.83
C ILE A 74 7.75 12.76 -6.66
N ASP A 75 8.38 13.19 -7.75
CA ASP A 75 9.47 14.17 -7.70
C ASP A 75 8.95 15.52 -7.20
N ASP A 76 7.77 15.92 -7.67
CA ASP A 76 7.11 17.15 -7.21
C ASP A 76 6.71 17.07 -5.73
N LEU A 77 6.23 15.91 -5.27
CA LEU A 77 5.87 15.69 -3.87
C LEU A 77 7.10 15.78 -2.95
N PHE A 78 8.21 15.19 -3.37
CA PHE A 78 9.48 15.27 -2.65
C PHE A 78 10.02 16.69 -2.61
N ASP A 79 10.01 17.40 -3.74
CA ASP A 79 10.46 18.79 -3.82
C ASP A 79 9.64 19.72 -2.93
N LEU A 80 8.32 19.50 -2.85
CA LEU A 80 7.46 20.24 -1.93
C LEU A 80 7.81 19.94 -0.48
N ALA A 81 7.90 18.67 -0.08
CA ALA A 81 8.25 18.30 1.29
C ALA A 81 9.62 18.89 1.67
N HIS A 82 10.59 18.81 0.77
CA HIS A 82 11.91 19.39 0.95
C HIS A 82 11.86 20.92 1.08
N ALA A 83 11.06 21.61 0.28
CA ALA A 83 10.91 23.07 0.38
C ALA A 83 10.26 23.51 1.71
N VAL A 84 9.36 22.70 2.26
CA VAL A 84 8.69 22.98 3.54
C VAL A 84 9.63 22.76 4.72
N VAL A 85 10.23 21.57 4.85
CA VAL A 85 10.95 21.18 6.09
C VAL A 85 12.44 20.99 5.92
N GLY A 86 13.01 21.08 4.71
CA GLY A 86 14.43 20.80 4.47
C GLY A 86 15.39 21.67 5.29
N HIS A 87 14.96 22.86 5.68
CA HIS A 87 15.76 23.84 6.41
C HIS A 87 15.92 23.58 7.92
N ILE A 88 15.17 22.62 8.49
CA ILE A 88 15.28 22.29 9.91
C ILE A 88 16.36 21.23 10.13
N ARG A 89 16.83 21.10 11.38
CA ARG A 89 17.75 20.02 11.77
C ARG A 89 17.08 18.65 11.54
N GLY A 90 17.73 17.77 10.77
CA GLY A 90 17.12 16.49 10.35
C GLY A 90 16.13 16.63 9.20
N GLY A 91 15.98 17.84 8.62
CA GLY A 91 14.93 18.20 7.68
C GLY A 91 14.87 17.38 6.40
N LEU A 92 16.00 16.83 5.94
CA LEU A 92 16.00 15.90 4.80
C LEU A 92 15.37 14.55 5.15
N GLY A 93 15.60 14.05 6.37
CA GLY A 93 14.92 12.86 6.88
C GLY A 93 13.42 13.10 7.06
N VAL A 94 13.05 14.24 7.66
CA VAL A 94 11.64 14.62 7.83
C VAL A 94 10.95 14.81 6.47
N ALA A 95 11.60 15.48 5.51
CA ALA A 95 11.09 15.62 4.15
C ALA A 95 10.85 14.26 3.50
N THR A 96 11.76 13.30 3.72
CA THR A 96 11.62 11.93 3.22
C THR A 96 10.41 11.24 3.83
N VAL A 97 10.24 11.31 5.15
CA VAL A 97 9.07 10.73 5.84
C VAL A 97 7.76 11.37 5.37
N LEU A 98 7.71 12.69 5.24
CA LEU A 98 6.55 13.41 4.73
C LEU A 98 6.23 13.03 3.28
N SER A 99 7.25 12.90 2.44
CA SER A 99 7.07 12.47 1.05
C SER A 99 6.54 11.04 0.99
N CYS A 100 7.09 10.12 1.80
CA CYS A 100 6.56 8.78 1.96
C CYS A 100 5.12 8.78 2.47
N THR A 101 4.77 9.69 3.40
CA THR A 101 3.42 9.80 3.98
C THR A 101 2.39 10.19 2.92
N VAL A 102 2.66 11.25 2.17
CA VAL A 102 1.74 11.73 1.13
C VAL A 102 1.68 10.74 -0.03
N PHE A 103 2.81 10.16 -0.42
CA PHE A 103 2.87 9.19 -1.50
C PHE A 103 2.29 7.82 -1.11
N ALA A 104 2.35 7.43 0.16
CA ALA A 104 1.64 6.26 0.68
C ALA A 104 0.14 6.40 0.43
N ALA A 105 -0.42 7.60 0.67
CA ALA A 105 -1.81 7.93 0.41
C ALA A 105 -2.19 7.98 -1.09
N ILE A 106 -1.26 7.71 -2.00
CA ILE A 106 -1.50 7.63 -3.44
C ILE A 106 -1.21 6.22 -3.94
N SER A 107 -0.09 5.64 -3.52
CA SER A 107 0.42 4.38 -4.06
C SER A 107 -0.11 3.14 -3.34
N GLY A 108 -0.46 3.25 -2.05
CA GLY A 108 -0.91 2.14 -1.22
C GLY A 108 0.07 0.96 -1.15
N SER A 109 1.36 1.20 -1.42
CA SER A 109 2.39 0.17 -1.56
C SER A 109 3.72 0.58 -0.92
N SER A 110 4.17 -0.22 0.04
CA SER A 110 5.42 0.05 0.75
C SER A 110 6.66 -0.07 -0.13
N VAL A 111 6.68 -1.08 -1.02
CA VAL A 111 7.80 -1.30 -1.94
C VAL A 111 7.86 -0.19 -2.98
N ALA A 112 6.72 0.21 -3.55
CA ALA A 112 6.68 1.31 -4.50
C ALA A 112 7.11 2.64 -3.85
N THR A 113 6.67 2.90 -2.61
CA THR A 113 7.07 4.07 -1.84
C THR A 113 8.57 4.10 -1.58
N ALA A 114 9.14 3.00 -1.09
CA ALA A 114 10.56 2.91 -0.80
C ALA A 114 11.43 3.10 -2.06
N LEU A 115 11.05 2.47 -3.18
CA LEU A 115 11.79 2.62 -4.44
C LEU A 115 11.71 4.03 -5.01
N SER A 116 10.50 4.61 -5.02
CA SER A 116 10.23 5.90 -5.65
C SER A 116 10.81 7.07 -4.86
N ILE A 117 10.60 7.08 -3.54
CA ILE A 117 11.16 8.13 -2.68
C ILE A 117 12.66 7.91 -2.48
N GLY A 118 13.10 6.66 -2.39
CA GLY A 118 14.50 6.30 -2.20
C GLY A 118 15.41 6.80 -3.32
N SER A 119 14.96 6.73 -4.58
CA SER A 119 15.75 7.21 -5.72
C SER A 119 16.06 8.70 -5.66
N SER A 120 15.18 9.51 -5.06
CA SER A 120 15.34 10.96 -4.98
C SER A 120 15.94 11.41 -3.64
N ALA A 121 15.54 10.77 -2.54
CA ALA A 121 15.97 11.15 -1.18
C ALA A 121 17.38 10.68 -0.83
N ILE A 122 17.77 9.44 -1.17
CA ILE A 122 19.06 8.87 -0.74
C ILE A 122 20.24 9.69 -1.28
N PRO A 123 20.29 10.08 -2.58
CA PRO A 123 21.38 10.90 -3.09
C PRO A 123 21.47 12.27 -2.40
N GLN A 124 20.32 12.89 -2.09
CA GLN A 124 20.26 14.18 -1.38
C GLN A 124 20.76 14.05 0.06
N MET A 125 20.29 13.05 0.80
CA MET A 125 20.75 12.80 2.17
C MET A 125 22.27 12.58 2.21
N LYS A 126 22.81 11.77 1.31
CA LYS A 126 24.27 11.56 1.20
C LYS A 126 25.02 12.87 0.89
N ARG A 127 24.50 13.70 -0.01
CA ARG A 127 25.10 15.00 -0.37
C ARG A 127 25.23 15.95 0.82
N PHE A 128 24.28 15.92 1.75
CA PHE A 128 24.29 16.75 2.97
C PHE A 128 24.91 16.04 4.19
N GLY A 129 25.66 14.94 3.96
CA GLY A 129 26.45 14.29 4.99
C GLY A 129 25.68 13.34 5.92
N TYR A 130 24.49 12.88 5.52
CA TYR A 130 23.80 11.82 6.27
C TYR A 130 24.53 10.48 6.05
N PRO A 131 24.75 9.68 7.12
CA PRO A 131 25.25 8.32 6.98
C PRO A 131 24.33 7.47 6.12
N GLU A 132 24.91 6.59 5.29
CA GLU A 132 24.14 5.72 4.40
C GLU A 132 23.13 4.84 5.15
N ARG A 133 23.52 4.29 6.31
CA ARG A 133 22.63 3.52 7.16
C ARG A 133 21.41 4.32 7.61
N SER A 134 21.58 5.59 7.95
CA SER A 134 20.48 6.48 8.34
C SER A 134 19.57 6.78 7.15
N ALA A 135 20.13 7.06 5.97
CA ALA A 135 19.34 7.30 4.77
C ALA A 135 18.49 6.07 4.36
N LEU A 136 19.10 4.88 4.36
CA LEU A 136 18.39 3.63 4.09
C LEU A 136 17.34 3.31 5.16
N GLY A 137 17.66 3.55 6.44
CA GLY A 137 16.74 3.32 7.55
C GLY A 137 15.49 4.21 7.48
N VAL A 138 15.65 5.49 7.15
CA VAL A 138 14.52 6.42 6.99
C VAL A 138 13.62 6.00 5.82
N ILE A 139 14.21 5.56 4.70
CA ILE A 139 13.44 5.04 3.56
C ILE A 139 12.73 3.74 3.88
N ALA A 140 13.40 2.81 4.56
CA ALA A 140 12.79 1.55 4.98
C ALA A 140 11.60 1.81 5.92
N ALA A 141 11.78 2.67 6.94
CA ALA A 141 10.73 3.04 7.88
C ALA A 141 9.60 3.81 7.19
N GLY A 142 9.91 4.88 6.46
CA GLY A 142 8.93 5.70 5.76
C GLY A 142 8.14 4.89 4.71
N GLY A 143 8.80 3.96 4.01
CA GLY A 143 8.15 3.03 3.08
C GLY A 143 7.06 2.20 3.75
N THR A 144 7.21 1.81 5.02
CA THR A 144 6.16 1.07 5.74
C THR A 144 4.85 1.84 5.88
N LEU A 145 4.87 3.17 5.81
CA LEU A 145 3.65 3.98 5.81
C LEU A 145 2.74 3.66 4.61
N GLY A 146 3.31 3.14 3.52
CA GLY A 146 2.61 2.72 2.30
C GLY A 146 1.51 1.67 2.52
N ILE A 147 1.66 0.80 3.53
CA ILE A 147 0.62 -0.19 3.87
C ILE A 147 -0.44 0.37 4.83
N LEU A 148 -0.09 1.41 5.59
CA LEU A 148 -0.88 1.89 6.72
C LEU A 148 -1.75 3.10 6.37
N ILE A 149 -1.25 4.01 5.51
CA ILE A 149 -1.96 5.21 5.12
C ILE A 149 -2.85 4.93 3.91
N PRO A 150 -4.16 5.22 3.99
CA PRO A 150 -5.11 4.89 2.92
C PRO A 150 -4.99 5.83 1.69
N PRO A 151 -5.39 5.35 0.50
CA PRO A 151 -5.86 4.01 0.18
C PRO A 151 -4.71 3.00 0.10
N SER A 152 -4.91 1.79 0.63
CA SER A 152 -3.87 0.76 0.77
C SER A 152 -4.32 -0.60 0.25
N GLY A 153 -3.51 -1.22 -0.61
CA GLY A 153 -3.81 -2.53 -1.21
C GLY A 153 -4.00 -3.63 -0.17
N PRO A 154 -3.07 -3.80 0.79
CA PRO A 154 -3.23 -4.79 1.85
C PRO A 154 -4.40 -4.52 2.80
N MET A 155 -4.76 -3.26 3.05
CA MET A 155 -5.99 -2.93 3.79
C MET A 155 -7.23 -3.37 3.02
N ILE A 156 -7.29 -3.16 1.71
CA ILE A 156 -8.39 -3.65 0.87
C ILE A 156 -8.48 -5.18 0.93
N LEU A 157 -7.35 -5.87 0.79
CA LEU A 157 -7.30 -7.33 0.91
C LEU A 157 -7.85 -7.81 2.27
N TYR A 158 -7.37 -7.22 3.37
CA TYR A 158 -7.84 -7.55 4.71
C TYR A 158 -9.34 -7.27 4.87
N ALA A 159 -9.83 -6.13 4.36
CA ALA A 159 -11.22 -5.74 4.45
C ALA A 159 -12.14 -6.74 3.74
N ILE A 160 -11.74 -7.21 2.55
CA ILE A 160 -12.49 -8.19 1.78
C ILE A 160 -12.50 -9.55 2.47
N VAL A 161 -11.34 -10.03 2.93
CA VAL A 161 -11.22 -11.35 3.57
C VAL A 161 -11.93 -11.40 4.93
N SER A 162 -11.85 -10.31 5.70
CA SER A 162 -12.48 -10.21 7.02
C SER A 162 -13.93 -9.70 6.95
N GLU A 163 -14.44 -9.46 5.74
CA GLU A 163 -15.78 -8.92 5.47
C GLU A 163 -16.11 -7.63 6.25
N VAL A 164 -15.10 -6.78 6.45
CA VAL A 164 -15.24 -5.46 7.09
C VAL A 164 -15.29 -4.35 6.05
N SER A 165 -15.85 -3.19 6.43
CA SER A 165 -15.93 -2.03 5.54
C SER A 165 -14.55 -1.47 5.18
N ILE A 166 -14.26 -1.38 3.88
CA ILE A 166 -13.04 -0.75 3.35
C ILE A 166 -12.94 0.71 3.81
N GLY A 167 -14.05 1.46 3.74
CA GLY A 167 -14.07 2.87 4.15
C GLY A 167 -13.80 3.06 5.64
N ALA A 168 -14.36 2.21 6.49
CA ALA A 168 -14.10 2.24 7.93
C ALA A 168 -12.63 1.89 8.25
N LEU A 169 -12.08 0.90 7.56
CA LEU A 169 -10.69 0.50 7.73
C LEU A 169 -9.74 1.62 7.27
N PHE A 170 -10.01 2.26 6.13
CA PHE A 170 -9.26 3.43 5.67
C PHE A 170 -9.28 4.55 6.70
N LEU A 171 -10.46 4.90 7.23
CA LEU A 171 -10.56 5.91 8.28
C LEU A 171 -9.74 5.53 9.52
N ALA A 172 -9.81 4.26 9.93
CA ALA A 172 -9.05 3.73 11.06
C ALA A 172 -7.53 3.78 10.84
N GLY A 173 -7.04 3.70 9.60
CA GLY A 173 -5.61 3.76 9.27
C GLY A 173 -5.00 5.16 9.32
N ILE A 174 -5.81 6.23 9.21
CA ILE A 174 -5.30 7.61 9.18
C ILE A 174 -4.55 7.97 10.46
N VAL A 175 -5.17 7.76 11.62
CA VAL A 175 -4.57 8.17 12.91
C VAL A 175 -3.28 7.41 13.19
N PRO A 176 -3.23 6.06 13.13
CA PRO A 176 -1.99 5.32 13.30
C PRO A 176 -0.91 5.72 12.28
N GLY A 177 -1.29 5.94 11.02
CA GLY A 177 -0.38 6.36 9.96
C GLY A 177 0.29 7.70 10.25
N LEU A 178 -0.48 8.71 10.66
CA LEU A 178 0.03 10.02 11.01
C LEU A 178 0.88 9.99 12.29
N VAL A 179 0.48 9.20 13.29
CA VAL A 179 1.26 9.00 14.52
C VAL A 179 2.63 8.38 14.18
N MET A 180 2.66 7.35 13.33
CA MET A 180 3.92 6.73 12.89
C MET A 180 4.78 7.70 12.08
N ALA A 181 4.18 8.47 11.16
CA ALA A 181 4.89 9.52 10.42
C ALA A 181 5.49 10.58 11.36
N LEU A 182 4.77 10.98 12.41
CA LEU A 182 5.26 11.90 13.42
C LEU A 182 6.43 11.30 14.21
N ILE A 183 6.30 10.06 14.69
CA ILE A 183 7.36 9.36 15.43
C ILE A 183 8.62 9.25 14.58
N PHE A 184 8.51 8.83 13.32
CA PHE A 184 9.64 8.75 12.40
C PHE A 184 10.28 10.12 12.11
N SER A 185 9.46 11.16 11.99
CA SER A 185 9.94 12.53 11.80
C SER A 185 10.70 13.04 13.03
N LEU A 186 10.17 12.84 14.24
CA LEU A 186 10.84 13.22 15.48
C LEU A 186 12.14 12.45 15.67
N TYR A 187 12.15 11.15 15.32
CA TYR A 187 13.37 10.35 15.32
C TYR A 187 14.42 10.95 14.38
N CYS A 188 14.05 11.34 13.16
CA CYS A 188 14.97 11.98 12.21
C CYS A 188 15.59 13.28 12.74
N ILE A 189 14.81 14.09 13.47
CA ILE A 189 15.30 15.33 14.09
C ILE A 189 16.28 15.00 15.22
N ALA A 190 15.94 14.05 16.09
CA ALA A 190 16.78 13.63 17.20
C ALA A 190 18.08 12.94 16.74
N SER A 191 18.01 12.15 15.66
CA SER A 191 19.14 11.39 15.11
C SER A 191 19.96 12.18 14.07
N ALA A 192 19.64 13.45 13.81
CA ALA A 192 20.24 14.23 12.74
C ALA A 192 21.77 14.46 12.87
N GLY A 193 22.33 14.26 14.08
CA GLY A 193 23.77 14.34 14.32
C GLY A 193 24.37 15.66 13.84
N GLY A 194 25.48 15.55 13.10
CA GLY A 194 26.21 16.65 12.44
C GLY A 194 25.90 16.81 10.95
N ALA A 195 24.79 16.24 10.45
CA ALA A 195 24.41 16.41 9.05
C ALA A 195 24.09 17.87 8.73
N GLN A 196 24.47 18.30 7.53
CA GLN A 196 24.25 19.67 7.08
C GLN A 196 22.77 19.92 6.83
N THR A 197 22.32 21.13 7.15
CA THR A 197 20.95 21.57 6.87
C THR A 197 20.97 22.46 5.62
N PRO A 198 20.18 22.13 4.58
CA PRO A 198 20.04 23.01 3.44
C PRO A 198 19.46 24.36 3.88
N PRO A 199 19.86 25.47 3.23
CA PRO A 199 19.21 26.76 3.48
C PRO A 199 17.74 26.70 3.03
N TRP A 200 16.92 27.54 3.65
CA TRP A 200 15.51 27.61 3.29
C TRP A 200 15.31 27.95 1.80
N ALA A 201 14.44 27.18 1.14
CA ALA A 201 14.17 27.32 -0.29
C ALA A 201 13.53 28.67 -0.66
N GLY A 202 12.91 29.34 0.32
CA GLY A 202 12.21 30.61 0.15
C GLY A 202 10.77 30.42 -0.35
N TRP A 203 9.93 31.42 -0.07
CA TRP A 203 8.50 31.42 -0.44
C TRP A 203 8.25 31.18 -1.93
N ARG A 204 9.10 31.74 -2.81
CA ARG A 204 8.93 31.58 -4.26
C ARG A 204 9.05 30.12 -4.71
N LYS A 205 10.04 29.38 -4.19
CA LYS A 205 10.23 27.97 -4.52
C LYS A 205 9.16 27.11 -3.87
N LEU A 206 8.75 27.43 -2.65
CA LEU A 206 7.68 26.71 -1.95
C LEU A 206 6.35 26.80 -2.71
N VAL A 207 5.95 28.01 -3.12
CA VAL A 207 4.70 28.21 -3.90
C VAL A 207 4.80 27.53 -5.27
N ALA A 208 5.97 27.58 -5.92
CA ALA A 208 6.18 26.90 -7.18
C ALA A 208 6.06 25.36 -7.04
N ALA A 209 6.67 24.78 -6.01
CA ALA A 209 6.56 23.36 -5.71
C ALA A 209 5.10 22.99 -5.40
N PHE A 210 4.43 23.75 -4.54
CA PHE A 210 3.02 23.50 -4.20
C PHE A 210 2.12 23.50 -5.43
N ARG A 211 2.30 24.46 -6.35
CA ARG A 211 1.51 24.53 -7.60
C ARG A 211 1.71 23.32 -8.50
N ARG A 212 2.92 22.72 -8.52
CA ARG A 212 3.22 21.51 -9.29
C ARG A 212 2.60 20.28 -8.66
N SER A 213 2.74 20.15 -7.34
CA SER A 213 2.25 18.97 -6.60
C SER A 213 0.75 19.03 -6.27
N PHE A 214 0.07 20.16 -6.52
CA PHE A 214 -1.32 20.40 -6.13
C PHE A 214 -2.27 19.28 -6.59
N PHE A 215 -2.20 18.87 -7.85
CA PHE A 215 -3.05 17.80 -8.38
C PHE A 215 -2.70 16.43 -7.81
N ALA A 216 -1.44 16.18 -7.46
CA ALA A 216 -1.07 14.94 -6.78
C ALA A 216 -1.62 14.90 -5.33
N LEU A 217 -1.51 16.02 -4.61
CA LEU A 217 -2.04 16.19 -3.24
C LEU A 217 -3.56 16.10 -3.15
N LEU A 218 -4.27 16.42 -4.23
CA LEU A 218 -5.72 16.37 -4.28
C LEU A 218 -6.26 14.94 -4.48
N ALA A 219 -5.43 13.98 -4.92
CA ALA A 219 -5.89 12.61 -5.19
C ALA A 219 -6.44 11.90 -3.92
N PRO A 220 -5.72 11.86 -2.77
CA PRO A 220 -6.25 11.21 -1.58
C PRO A 220 -7.53 11.89 -1.04
N PRO A 221 -7.62 13.23 -0.90
CA PRO A 221 -8.85 13.90 -0.49
C PRO A 221 -10.05 13.64 -1.40
N VAL A 222 -9.86 13.57 -2.72
CA VAL A 222 -10.96 13.30 -3.67
C VAL A 222 -11.53 11.89 -3.44
N VAL A 223 -10.65 10.90 -3.32
CA VAL A 223 -11.05 9.50 -3.12
C VAL A 223 -11.63 9.30 -1.72
N LEU A 224 -10.86 9.64 -0.68
CA LEU A 224 -11.24 9.39 0.70
C LEU A 224 -12.38 10.29 1.14
N GLY A 225 -12.38 11.56 0.73
CA GLY A 225 -13.49 12.48 0.98
C GLY A 225 -14.78 11.96 0.37
N GLY A 226 -14.76 11.46 -0.87
CA GLY A 226 -15.94 10.87 -1.49
C GLY A 226 -16.51 9.66 -0.72
N ILE A 227 -15.63 8.80 -0.19
CA ILE A 227 -16.04 7.68 0.68
C ILE A 227 -16.63 8.21 2.00
N TYR A 228 -15.96 9.14 2.67
CA TYR A 228 -16.36 9.59 4.01
C TYR A 228 -17.59 10.48 4.01
N PHE A 229 -17.82 11.25 2.95
CA PHE A 229 -19.06 12.01 2.75
C PHE A 229 -20.21 11.15 2.20
N GLY A 230 -20.00 9.85 1.99
CA GLY A 230 -21.03 8.93 1.50
C GLY A 230 -21.44 9.16 0.05
N ILE A 231 -20.61 9.87 -0.72
CA ILE A 231 -20.85 10.15 -2.15
C ILE A 231 -20.53 8.91 -2.98
N PHE A 232 -19.48 8.18 -2.60
CA PHE A 232 -18.99 7.00 -3.30
C PHE A 232 -18.89 5.79 -2.38
N THR A 233 -19.25 4.63 -2.89
CA THR A 233 -18.78 3.34 -2.37
C THR A 233 -17.28 3.16 -2.63
N ALA A 234 -16.64 2.17 -2.01
CA ALA A 234 -15.21 1.92 -2.20
C ALA A 234 -14.84 1.64 -3.67
N SER A 235 -15.69 0.90 -4.40
CA SER A 235 -15.48 0.58 -5.81
C SER A 235 -15.66 1.80 -6.71
N GLU A 236 -16.68 2.64 -6.45
CA GLU A 236 -16.89 3.90 -7.16
C GLU A 236 -15.75 4.89 -6.90
N ALA A 237 -15.28 4.99 -5.65
CA ALA A 237 -14.13 5.82 -5.29
C ALA A 237 -12.85 5.39 -6.01
N ALA A 238 -12.64 4.08 -6.18
CA ALA A 238 -11.53 3.54 -6.96
C ALA A 238 -11.65 3.88 -8.45
N ALA A 239 -12.86 3.82 -9.01
CA ALA A 239 -13.12 4.19 -10.40
C ALA A 239 -12.89 5.69 -10.64
N VAL A 240 -13.44 6.55 -9.78
CA VAL A 240 -13.24 8.00 -9.82
C VAL A 240 -11.78 8.36 -9.61
N GLY A 241 -11.09 7.71 -8.67
CA GLY A 241 -9.65 7.90 -8.44
C GLY A 241 -8.81 7.50 -9.66
N SER A 242 -9.12 6.38 -10.30
CA SER A 242 -8.46 5.93 -11.53
C SER A 242 -8.63 6.91 -12.67
N LEU A 243 -9.85 7.40 -12.88
CA LEU A 243 -10.16 8.41 -13.89
C LEU A 243 -9.44 9.73 -13.59
N TYR A 244 -9.45 10.16 -12.32
CA TYR A 244 -8.73 11.33 -11.85
C TYR A 244 -7.24 11.24 -12.14
N ALA A 245 -6.61 10.10 -11.80
CA ALA A 245 -5.18 9.89 -12.05
C ALA A 245 -4.86 9.95 -13.55
N LEU A 246 -5.69 9.37 -14.41
CA LEU A 246 -5.53 9.46 -15.86
C LEU A 246 -5.64 10.90 -16.37
N LEU A 247 -6.65 11.65 -15.92
CA LEU A 247 -6.83 13.04 -16.31
C LEU A 247 -5.65 13.91 -15.85
N VAL A 248 -5.16 13.72 -14.63
CA VAL A 248 -3.98 14.43 -14.13
C VAL A 248 -2.73 14.06 -14.93
N ALA A 249 -2.49 12.76 -15.21
CA ALA A 249 -1.34 12.31 -15.97
C ALA A 249 -1.34 12.88 -17.41
N VAL A 250 -2.48 12.86 -18.09
CA VAL A 250 -2.60 13.31 -19.49
C VAL A 250 -2.64 14.84 -19.60
N LEU A 251 -3.45 15.52 -18.78
CA LEU A 251 -3.72 16.96 -18.94
C LEU A 251 -2.68 17.85 -18.23
N VAL A 252 -2.23 17.43 -17.04
CA VAL A 252 -1.32 18.22 -16.19
C VAL A 252 0.13 17.84 -16.47
N TYR A 253 0.47 16.56 -16.30
CA TYR A 253 1.84 16.08 -16.49
C TYR A 253 2.24 15.95 -17.97
N ARG A 254 1.26 15.73 -18.86
CA ARG A 254 1.44 15.69 -20.32
C ARG A 254 2.53 14.71 -20.78
N ASN A 255 2.77 13.67 -19.99
CA ASN A 255 3.82 12.68 -20.21
C ASN A 255 3.25 11.25 -20.31
N PHE A 256 1.96 11.13 -20.64
CA PHE A 256 1.22 9.88 -20.57
C PHE A 256 0.50 9.62 -21.91
N GLY A 257 0.86 8.52 -22.58
CA GLY A 257 0.25 8.06 -23.82
C GLY A 257 -0.30 6.63 -23.71
N LEU A 258 -0.54 6.00 -24.86
CA LEU A 258 -1.09 4.64 -24.93
C LEU A 258 -0.12 3.58 -24.42
N VAL A 259 1.19 3.78 -24.57
CA VAL A 259 2.22 2.85 -24.09
C VAL A 259 2.25 2.87 -22.56
N GLU A 260 2.27 4.06 -21.95
CA GLU A 260 2.21 4.22 -20.49
C GLU A 260 0.91 3.68 -19.91
N LEU A 261 -0.21 3.88 -20.61
CA LEU A 261 -1.51 3.33 -20.24
C LEU A 261 -1.46 1.80 -20.19
N TRP A 262 -0.94 1.17 -21.24
CA TRP A 262 -0.79 -0.28 -21.32
C TRP A 262 0.14 -0.82 -20.23
N ASP A 263 1.28 -0.18 -20.01
CA ASP A 263 2.23 -0.55 -18.96
C ASP A 263 1.60 -0.47 -17.57
N CYS A 264 0.82 0.59 -17.29
CA CYS A 264 0.13 0.76 -16.02
C CYS A 264 -0.97 -0.29 -15.84
N ALA A 265 -1.76 -0.56 -16.88
CA ALA A 265 -2.80 -1.58 -16.87
C ALA A 265 -2.22 -2.98 -16.65
N PHE A 266 -1.11 -3.31 -17.32
CA PHE A 266 -0.42 -4.60 -17.19
C PHE A 266 0.16 -4.79 -15.78
N ARG A 267 0.79 -3.74 -15.22
CA ARG A 267 1.28 -3.75 -13.83
C ARG A 267 0.13 -3.92 -12.84
N ALA A 268 -0.98 -3.20 -13.04
CA ALA A 268 -2.15 -3.30 -12.20
C ALA A 268 -2.78 -4.68 -12.25
N MET A 269 -2.88 -5.28 -13.43
CA MET A 269 -3.33 -6.66 -13.63
C MET A 269 -2.44 -7.63 -12.85
N ARG A 270 -1.10 -7.54 -12.97
CA ARG A 270 -0.18 -8.46 -12.28
C ARG A 270 -0.33 -8.41 -10.77
N THR A 271 -0.40 -7.20 -10.20
CA THR A 271 -0.61 -7.02 -8.74
C THR A 271 -2.00 -7.49 -8.31
N SER A 272 -3.03 -7.26 -9.13
CA SER A 272 -4.39 -7.72 -8.83
C SER A 272 -4.52 -9.23 -8.87
N MET A 273 -3.91 -9.89 -9.86
CA MET A 273 -3.85 -11.35 -9.93
C MET A 273 -3.19 -11.95 -8.68
N MET A 274 -2.09 -11.35 -8.23
CA MET A 274 -1.43 -11.78 -6.99
C MET A 274 -2.38 -11.69 -5.78
N LEU A 275 -3.13 -10.59 -5.65
CA LEU A 275 -4.09 -10.41 -4.56
C LEU A 275 -5.29 -11.37 -4.67
N PHE A 276 -5.84 -11.56 -5.87
CA PHE A 276 -6.95 -12.49 -6.10
C PHE A 276 -6.57 -13.95 -5.83
N LEU A 277 -5.36 -14.36 -6.19
CA LEU A 277 -4.86 -15.68 -5.82
C LEU A 277 -4.74 -15.83 -4.30
N ILE A 278 -4.28 -14.80 -3.58
CA ILE A 278 -4.23 -14.83 -2.12
C ILE A 278 -5.65 -14.95 -1.53
N ILE A 279 -6.63 -14.23 -2.08
CA ILE A 279 -8.04 -14.36 -1.66
C ILE A 279 -8.55 -15.77 -1.90
N ALA A 280 -8.28 -16.36 -3.07
CA ALA A 280 -8.67 -17.73 -3.37
C ALA A 280 -8.04 -18.74 -2.40
N GLY A 281 -6.73 -18.66 -2.19
CA GLY A 281 -6.03 -19.53 -1.24
C GLY A 281 -6.52 -19.36 0.20
N ALA A 282 -6.77 -18.12 0.63
CA ALA A 282 -7.33 -17.82 1.95
C ALA A 282 -8.76 -18.37 2.11
N ALA A 283 -9.60 -18.24 1.09
CA ALA A 283 -10.96 -18.79 1.08
C ALA A 283 -10.93 -20.32 1.20
N MET A 284 -10.06 -20.98 0.42
CA MET A 284 -9.85 -22.43 0.51
C MET A 284 -9.44 -22.84 1.92
N PHE A 285 -8.46 -22.15 2.49
CA PHE A 285 -7.93 -22.47 3.82
C PHE A 285 -8.94 -22.21 4.93
N GLY A 286 -9.66 -21.08 4.88
CA GLY A 286 -10.73 -20.76 5.81
C GLY A 286 -11.85 -21.80 5.79
N HIS A 287 -12.27 -22.23 4.59
CA HIS A 287 -13.27 -23.28 4.41
C HIS A 287 -12.80 -24.62 5.01
N ALA A 288 -11.57 -25.05 4.68
CA ALA A 288 -10.99 -26.28 5.19
C ALA A 288 -10.91 -26.31 6.73
N ILE A 289 -10.48 -25.20 7.35
CA ILE A 289 -10.41 -25.05 8.81
C ILE A 289 -11.80 -25.06 9.46
N THR A 290 -12.79 -24.48 8.79
CA THR A 290 -14.18 -24.43 9.27
C THR A 290 -14.81 -25.82 9.28
N ILE A 291 -14.59 -26.61 8.23
CA ILE A 291 -15.08 -28.00 8.13
C ILE A 291 -14.57 -28.87 9.29
N ILE A 292 -13.27 -28.77 9.62
CA ILE A 292 -12.68 -29.54 10.72
C ILE A 292 -12.99 -28.95 12.11
N ARG A 293 -13.85 -27.93 12.18
CA ARG A 293 -14.29 -27.23 13.40
C ARG A 293 -13.15 -26.74 14.29
N LEU A 294 -12.02 -26.38 13.67
CA LEU A 294 -10.83 -25.95 14.37
C LEU A 294 -11.07 -24.71 15.28
N PRO A 295 -11.86 -23.69 14.89
CA PRO A 295 -12.15 -22.56 15.77
C PRO A 295 -12.87 -22.98 17.08
N HIS A 296 -13.74 -23.98 17.03
CA HIS A 296 -14.45 -24.50 18.20
C HIS A 296 -13.47 -25.15 19.18
N HIS A 297 -12.55 -25.95 18.67
CA HIS A 297 -11.53 -26.59 19.51
C HIS A 297 -10.56 -25.60 20.17
N ILE A 298 -10.39 -24.40 19.62
CA ILE A 298 -9.55 -23.35 20.23
C ILE A 298 -10.31 -22.61 21.34
N THR A 299 -11.63 -22.42 21.18
CA THR A 299 -12.44 -21.66 22.14
C THR A 299 -12.82 -22.46 23.39
N GLU A 300 -12.83 -23.79 23.29
CA GLU A 300 -13.11 -24.69 24.42
C GLU A 300 -11.86 -25.20 25.16
N ALA A 301 -10.66 -24.89 24.66
CA ALA A 301 -9.38 -25.28 25.25
C ALA A 301 -8.82 -24.20 26.19
#